data_AF-A0A2X2V400-F1
#
_entry.id   AF-A0A2X2V400-F1
#
_cell.length_a   1.000
_cell.length_b   1.000
_cell.length_c   1.000
_cell.angle_alpha   90.00
_cell.angle_beta   90.00
_cell.angle_gamma   90.00
#
_symmetry.space_group_name_H-M   'P 1'
#
loop_
_entity.id
_entity.type
_entity.pdbx_description
1 polymer ?
#
loop_
_entity_poly.entity_id
_entity_poly.type
_entity_poly.pdbx_seq_one_letter_code
_entity_poly.pdbx_strand_id
1 'polypeptide(L)'
;MLAEIAREREAFLAAQQGNASGELFSTIEGNYADAVRLLTTAHSVPFDGRATLFVAERTLPEGISPERSWAPWMAELDIYRQDCAHVDIISPAAFENIGPIIRALLDQ
;
A
#
# COMPACT_ATOMS: atom_id res chain seq x y z
N MET A 1 0.31 11.08 8.88
CA MET A 1 0.20 9.60 8.85
C MET A 1 -1.20 9.14 9.21
N LEU A 2 -1.69 9.30 10.45
CA LEU A 2 -3.03 8.85 10.85
C LEU A 2 -4.19 9.49 10.05
N ALA A 3 -4.06 10.77 9.69
CA ALA A 3 -5.08 11.46 8.89
C ALA A 3 -5.20 10.91 7.45
N GLU A 4 -4.10 10.39 6.88
CA GLU A 4 -4.14 9.79 5.54
C GLU A 4 -4.81 8.43 5.57
N ILE A 5 -4.44 7.61 6.56
CA ILE A 5 -5.07 6.32 6.84
C ILE A 5 -6.59 6.50 7.09
N ALA A 6 -7.01 7.57 7.77
CA ALA A 6 -8.44 7.85 7.96
C ALA A 6 -9.15 8.22 6.64
N ARG A 7 -8.50 8.99 5.76
CA ARG A 7 -9.05 9.32 4.43
C ARG A 7 -9.14 8.09 3.53
N GLU A 8 -8.13 7.25 3.54
CA GLU A 8 -8.11 5.98 2.80
C GLU A 8 -9.23 5.04 3.29
N ARG A 9 -9.46 4.99 4.62
CA ARG A 9 -10.60 4.28 5.22
C ARG A 9 -11.92 4.78 4.65
N GLU A 10 -12.15 6.09 4.68
CA GLU A 10 -13.41 6.67 4.20
C GLU A 10 -13.63 6.41 2.70
N ALA A 11 -12.59 6.56 1.88
CA ALA A 11 -12.66 6.26 0.45
C ALA A 11 -12.96 4.78 0.17
N PHE A 12 -12.34 3.87 0.91
CA PHE A 12 -12.58 2.44 0.78
C PHE A 12 -13.99 2.03 1.24
N LEU A 13 -14.45 2.56 2.37
CA LEU A 13 -15.81 2.30 2.86
C LEU A 13 -16.87 2.86 1.90
N ALA A 14 -16.65 4.06 1.34
CA ALA A 14 -17.55 4.64 0.35
C ALA A 14 -17.65 3.80 -0.92
N ALA A 15 -16.54 3.21 -1.39
CA ALA A 15 -16.51 2.36 -2.57
C ALA A 15 -17.25 1.01 -2.38
N GLN A 16 -17.44 0.54 -1.14
CA GLN A 16 -18.06 -0.76 -0.83
C GLN A 16 -19.51 -0.69 -0.32
N GLN A 17 -20.10 0.50 -0.14
CA GLN A 17 -21.51 0.66 0.26
C GLN A 17 -22.45 0.16 -0.85
N GLY A 18 -22.70 -1.16 -0.87
CA GLY A 18 -23.66 -1.79 -1.78
C GLY A 18 -23.55 -3.31 -1.96
N ASN A 19 -22.46 -3.97 -1.55
CA ASN A 19 -22.16 -5.35 -2.00
C ASN A 19 -21.79 -6.40 -0.93
N ALA A 20 -21.80 -6.08 0.37
CA ALA A 20 -21.35 -7.02 1.43
C ALA A 20 -22.37 -7.20 2.56
N SER A 21 -22.50 -8.42 3.08
CA SER A 21 -23.27 -8.71 4.30
C SER A 21 -22.67 -7.99 5.51
N GLY A 22 -23.51 -7.50 6.43
CA GLY A 22 -23.07 -6.67 7.56
C GLY A 22 -21.96 -7.28 8.44
N GLU A 23 -21.86 -8.61 8.51
CA GLU A 23 -20.78 -9.32 9.23
C GLU A 23 -19.42 -9.25 8.52
N LEU A 24 -19.40 -9.28 7.18
CA LEU A 24 -18.17 -9.07 6.42
C LEU A 24 -17.66 -7.63 6.63
N PHE A 25 -18.59 -6.67 6.65
CA PHE A 25 -18.25 -5.27 6.85
C PHE A 25 -17.70 -4.99 8.25
N SER A 26 -18.32 -5.53 9.30
CA SER A 26 -17.84 -5.36 10.68
C SER A 26 -16.45 -5.99 10.89
N THR A 27 -16.18 -7.13 10.25
CA THR A 27 -14.86 -7.77 10.28
C THR A 27 -13.81 -6.92 9.57
N ILE A 28 -14.13 -6.36 8.40
CA ILE A 28 -13.24 -5.46 7.65
C ILE A 28 -12.92 -4.20 8.47
N GLU A 29 -13.94 -3.57 9.07
CA GLU A 29 -13.74 -2.39 9.92
C GLU A 29 -12.88 -2.69 11.15
N GLY A 30 -13.14 -3.82 11.82
CA GLY A 30 -12.35 -4.28 12.96
C GLY A 30 -10.88 -4.49 12.59
N ASN A 31 -10.63 -5.21 11.49
CA ASN A 31 -9.27 -5.43 10.97
C ASN A 31 -8.55 -4.11 10.66
N TYR A 32 -9.27 -3.14 10.10
CA TYR A 32 -8.69 -1.83 9.80
C TYR A 32 -8.29 -1.10 11.08
N ALA A 33 -9.19 -1.01 12.06
CA ALA A 33 -8.92 -0.36 13.34
C ALA A 33 -7.71 -0.99 14.05
N ASP A 34 -7.61 -2.31 14.05
CA ASP A 34 -6.47 -3.03 14.59
C ASP A 34 -5.19 -2.81 13.80
N ALA A 35 -5.25 -2.80 12.46
CA ALA A 35 -4.09 -2.50 11.62
C ALA A 35 -3.55 -1.09 11.91
N VAL A 36 -4.40 -0.06 12.00
CA VAL A 36 -3.98 1.30 12.38
C VAL A 36 -3.31 1.30 13.75
N ARG A 37 -3.90 0.63 14.74
CA ARG A 37 -3.35 0.54 16.09
C ARG A 37 -1.98 -0.13 16.06
N LEU A 38 -1.82 -1.26 15.39
CA LEU A 38 -0.56 -1.99 15.30
C LEU A 38 0.52 -1.17 14.58
N LEU A 39 0.16 -0.48 13.49
CA LEU A 39 1.07 0.37 12.72
C LEU A 39 1.67 1.51 13.55
N THR A 40 0.97 2.03 14.56
CA THR A 40 1.53 3.09 15.44
C THR A 40 2.66 2.59 16.33
N THR A 41 2.76 1.28 16.55
CA THR A 41 3.80 0.65 17.38
C THR A 41 4.78 -0.19 16.56
N ALA A 42 4.60 -0.24 15.24
CA ALA A 42 5.40 -1.08 14.36
C ALA A 42 6.83 -0.52 14.24
N HIS A 43 7.81 -1.44 14.25
CA HIS A 43 9.21 -1.12 14.04
C HIS A 43 9.75 -1.94 12.87
N SER A 44 10.42 -1.25 11.95
CA SER A 44 11.10 -1.88 10.81
C SER A 44 12.38 -2.59 11.27
N VAL A 45 12.66 -3.74 10.66
CA VAL A 45 13.89 -4.51 10.86
C VAL A 45 14.68 -4.50 9.55
N PRO A 46 16.01 -4.36 9.57
CA PRO A 46 16.83 -4.46 8.37
C PRO A 46 16.68 -5.82 7.67
N PHE A 47 16.61 -5.80 6.34
CA PHE A 47 16.58 -6.98 5.49
C PHE A 47 17.65 -6.85 4.40
N ASP A 48 18.57 -7.81 4.44
CA ASP A 48 19.77 -7.87 3.58
C ASP A 48 19.48 -8.58 2.26
N GLY A 49 18.43 -8.14 1.58
CA GLY A 49 18.02 -8.71 0.31
C GLY A 49 17.47 -7.64 -0.63
N ARG A 50 17.09 -8.10 -1.83
CA ARG A 50 16.43 -7.27 -2.83
C ARG A 50 14.92 -7.32 -2.64
N ALA A 51 14.31 -6.14 -2.62
CA ALA A 51 12.86 -6.00 -2.66
C ALA A 51 12.44 -5.17 -3.89
N THR A 52 11.20 -5.39 -4.34
CA THR A 52 10.56 -4.56 -5.36
C THR A 52 9.42 -3.77 -4.72
N LEU A 53 9.40 -2.46 -4.93
CA LEU A 53 8.41 -1.55 -4.37
C LEU A 53 7.62 -0.85 -5.48
N PHE A 54 6.30 -0.96 -5.43
CA PHE A 54 5.39 -0.18 -6.26
C PHE A 54 4.89 1.04 -5.49
N VAL A 55 5.09 2.24 -6.04
CA VAL A 55 4.78 3.51 -5.36
C VAL A 55 3.57 4.17 -6.00
N ALA A 56 2.54 4.42 -5.20
CA ALA A 56 1.39 5.24 -5.58
C ALA A 56 1.77 6.73 -5.54
N GLU A 57 1.98 7.34 -6.70
CA GLU A 57 2.50 8.71 -6.77
C GLU A 57 1.50 9.76 -6.28
N ARG A 58 0.19 9.54 -6.47
CA ARG A 58 -0.84 10.55 -6.17
C ARG A 58 -1.05 10.77 -4.68
N THR A 59 -0.65 9.82 -3.85
CA THR A 59 -0.71 9.89 -2.38
C THR A 59 0.68 9.93 -1.74
N LEU A 60 1.74 10.04 -2.55
CA LEU A 60 3.09 10.22 -2.03
C LEU A 60 3.21 11.64 -1.44
N PRO A 61 3.56 11.80 -0.15
CA PRO A 61 3.71 13.13 0.43
C PRO A 61 4.83 13.91 -0.25
N GLU A 62 4.61 15.21 -0.48
CA GLU A 62 5.61 16.08 -1.10
C GLU A 62 6.93 16.06 -0.32
N GLY A 63 8.05 15.96 -1.05
CA GLY A 63 9.40 15.96 -0.48
C GLY A 63 9.84 14.62 0.12
N ILE A 64 8.99 13.58 0.14
CA ILE A 64 9.37 12.24 0.55
C ILE A 64 9.90 11.44 -0.65
N SER A 65 11.12 10.91 -0.51
CA SER A 65 11.72 9.98 -1.48
C SER A 65 11.61 8.56 -0.92
N PRO A 66 10.85 7.66 -1.58
CA PRO A 66 10.76 6.26 -1.20
C PRO A 66 12.13 5.58 -1.08
N GLU A 67 13.05 5.91 -1.98
CA GLU A 67 14.44 5.41 -1.97
C GLU A 67 15.12 5.73 -0.62
N ARG A 68 15.06 6.98 -0.19
CA ARG A 68 15.67 7.44 1.07
C ARG A 68 14.94 6.91 2.30
N SER A 69 13.62 6.83 2.22
CA SER A 69 12.81 6.29 3.31
C SER A 69 13.15 4.84 3.59
N TRP A 70 13.37 4.02 2.56
CA TRP A 70 13.65 2.59 2.72
C TRP A 70 15.13 2.22 2.85
N ALA A 71 16.05 3.11 2.48
CA ALA A 71 17.51 2.90 2.53
C ALA A 71 18.05 2.33 3.87
N PRO A 72 17.54 2.70 5.07
CA PRO A 72 18.05 2.12 6.32
C PRO A 72 17.69 0.64 6.53
N TRP A 73 16.69 0.13 5.81
CA TRP A 73 16.12 -1.20 6.03
C TRP A 73 16.29 -2.15 4.86
N MET A 74 16.48 -1.65 3.63
CA MET A 74 16.63 -2.47 2.43
C MET A 74 18.05 -2.37 1.88
N ALA A 75 18.69 -3.51 1.64
CA ALA A 75 19.98 -3.55 0.96
C ALA A 75 19.85 -3.17 -0.53
N GLU A 76 18.85 -3.73 -1.21
CA GLU A 76 18.55 -3.43 -2.61
C GLU A 76 17.06 -3.21 -2.80
N LEU A 77 16.69 -2.16 -3.55
CA LEU A 77 15.30 -1.78 -3.75
C LEU A 77 15.06 -1.30 -5.18
N ASP A 78 14.24 -2.04 -5.93
CA ASP A 78 13.76 -1.63 -7.25
C ASP A 78 12.42 -0.91 -7.10
N ILE A 79 12.31 0.30 -7.64
CA ILE A 79 11.12 1.15 -7.46
C ILE A 79 10.39 1.36 -8.79
N TYR A 80 9.09 1.03 -8.78
CA TYR A 80 8.18 1.23 -9.91
C TYR A 80 7.07 2.19 -9.51
N ARG A 81 7.05 3.36 -10.13
CA ARG A 81 6.07 4.42 -9.86
C ARG A 81 4.78 4.17 -10.65
N GLN A 82 3.64 4.35 -9.99
CA GLN A 82 2.31 4.16 -10.53
C GLN A 82 1.50 5.44 -10.32
N ASP A 83 0.87 5.95 -11.39
CA ASP A 83 0.01 7.13 -11.33
C ASP A 83 -1.39 6.76 -10.77
N CYS A 84 -1.41 6.36 -9.50
CA CYS A 84 -2.61 6.00 -8.77
C CYS A 84 -2.51 6.47 -7.31
N ALA A 85 -3.65 6.48 -6.60
CA ALA A 85 -3.67 6.65 -5.16
C ALA A 85 -3.39 5.30 -4.47
N HIS A 86 -2.98 5.33 -3.20
CA HIS A 86 -2.71 4.10 -2.44
C HIS A 86 -3.91 3.14 -2.43
N VAL A 87 -5.13 3.66 -2.29
CA VAL A 87 -6.37 2.85 -2.34
C VAL A 87 -6.59 2.14 -3.69
N ASP A 88 -6.02 2.68 -4.76
CA ASP A 88 -6.18 2.18 -6.12
C ASP A 88 -4.99 1.31 -6.57
N ILE A 89 -3.90 1.23 -5.81
CA ILE A 89 -2.68 0.53 -6.24
C ILE A 89 -2.88 -0.98 -6.43
N ILE A 90 -3.88 -1.54 -5.77
CA ILE A 90 -4.29 -2.94 -5.93
C ILE A 90 -5.56 -3.10 -6.80
N SER A 91 -6.01 -2.04 -7.46
CA SER A 91 -7.18 -2.09 -8.35
C SER A 91 -6.86 -2.86 -9.64
N PRO A 92 -7.87 -3.47 -10.29
CA PRO A 92 -7.67 -4.14 -11.58
C PRO A 92 -6.99 -3.24 -12.63
N ALA A 93 -7.35 -1.95 -12.68
CA ALA A 93 -6.78 -0.98 -13.60
C ALA A 93 -5.28 -0.72 -13.32
N ALA A 94 -4.88 -0.60 -12.05
CA ALA A 94 -3.46 -0.48 -11.71
C ALA A 94 -2.67 -1.76 -12.07
N PHE A 95 -3.30 -2.92 -11.92
CA PHE A 95 -2.70 -4.21 -12.26
C PHE A 95 -2.49 -4.44 -13.77
N GLU A 96 -3.13 -3.66 -14.65
CA GLU A 96 -2.78 -3.66 -16.09
C GLU A 96 -1.33 -3.24 -16.32
N ASN A 97 -0.80 -2.35 -15.46
CA ASN A 97 0.59 -1.92 -15.49
C ASN A 97 1.49 -2.75 -14.56
N ILE A 98 1.03 -3.01 -13.32
CA ILE A 98 1.81 -3.72 -12.30
C ILE A 98 1.99 -5.20 -12.63
N GLY A 99 0.94 -5.86 -13.14
CA GLY A 99 0.91 -7.31 -13.39
C GLY A 99 2.03 -7.78 -14.34
N PRO A 100 2.21 -7.16 -15.52
CA PRO A 100 3.31 -7.50 -16.42
C PRO A 100 4.70 -7.35 -15.79
N ILE A 101 4.89 -6.35 -14.92
CA ILE A 101 6.16 -6.11 -14.21
C ILE A 101 6.43 -7.24 -13.22
N ILE A 102 5.45 -7.59 -12.39
CA ILE A 102 5.56 -8.70 -11.43
C ILE A 102 5.94 -9.99 -12.16
N ARG A 103 5.23 -10.31 -13.26
CA ARG A 103 5.53 -11.50 -14.05
C ARG A 103 6.97 -11.49 -14.56
N ALA A 104 7.42 -10.38 -15.15
CA ALA A 104 8.77 -10.26 -15.69
C ALA A 104 9.87 -10.39 -14.62
N LEU A 105 9.58 -10.04 -13.37
CA LEU A 105 10.52 -10.19 -12.25
C LEU A 105 10.55 -11.62 -11.69
N LEU A 106 9.41 -12.32 -11.70
CA LEU A 106 9.31 -13.69 -11.20
C LEU A 106 9.79 -14.74 -12.21
N ASP A 107 9.78 -14.42 -13.50
CA ASP A 107 10.27 -15.29 -14.58
C ASP A 107 11.81 -15.22 -14.76
N GLN A 108 12.54 -14.47 -13.91
CA GLN A 108 14.01 -14.35 -13.90
C GLN A 108 14.68 -15.39 -13.01
#